data_AF-A0A1K2HSR2-F1
#
_entry.id   AF-A0A1K2HSR2-F1
#
_cell.length_a   1.000
_cell.length_b   1.000
_cell.length_c   1.000
_cell.angle_alpha   90.00
_cell.angle_beta   90.00
_cell.angle_gamma   90.00
#
_symmetry.space_group_name_H-M   'P 1'
#
loop_
_entity.id
_entity.type
_entity.pdbx_description
1 polymer ?
#
loop_
_entity_poly.entity_id
_entity_poly.type
_entity_poly.pdbx_seq_one_letter_code
_entity_poly.pdbx_strand_id
1 'polypeptide(L)'
;MRSKLVQDRLGRVATLLLSFVLPFLYLLASDLIWQVGEKLPGSVEDTALSLPSALPLIGLVCLAWLVGFVLCRYQSCPLFTAQQLANLLAVLAFLLAFLLTQDGVLHRGLAALVLHPEQGLTNLFPIRLALAITLAFGISGLVGYRAMRRGRPIA
;
A
#
# COMPACT_ATOMS: atom_id res chain seq x y z
N MET A 1 -16.27 -23.06 -21.58
CA MET A 1 -17.00 -22.27 -20.55
C MET A 1 -16.21 -22.11 -19.25
N ARG A 2 -15.66 -23.19 -18.65
CA ARG A 2 -14.89 -23.15 -17.40
C ARG A 2 -13.64 -22.24 -17.44
N SER A 3 -12.93 -22.19 -18.57
CA SER A 3 -11.73 -21.37 -18.76
C SER A 3 -12.00 -19.85 -18.72
N LYS A 4 -13.04 -19.37 -19.42
CA LYS A 4 -13.45 -17.95 -19.37
C LYS A 4 -13.83 -17.51 -17.95
N LEU A 5 -14.54 -18.36 -17.22
CA LEU A 5 -15.00 -18.05 -15.86
C LEU A 5 -13.83 -17.98 -14.85
N VAL A 6 -12.77 -18.78 -15.06
CA VAL A 6 -11.53 -18.69 -14.29
C VAL A 6 -10.75 -17.42 -14.64
N GLN A 7 -10.63 -17.09 -15.93
CA GLN A 7 -9.97 -15.85 -16.39
C GLN A 7 -10.65 -14.60 -15.83
N ASP A 8 -11.99 -14.54 -15.85
CA ASP A 8 -12.74 -13.40 -15.30
C ASP A 8 -12.52 -13.23 -13.78
N ARG A 9 -12.41 -14.35 -13.05
CA ARG A 9 -12.11 -14.33 -11.61
C ARG A 9 -10.69 -13.84 -11.33
N LEU A 10 -9.71 -14.35 -12.07
CA LEU A 10 -8.31 -13.93 -11.94
C LEU A 10 -8.13 -12.47 -12.32
N GLY A 11 -8.75 -12.02 -13.42
CA GLY A 11 -8.74 -10.62 -13.85
C GLY A 11 -9.36 -9.70 -12.79
N ARG A 12 -10.45 -10.12 -12.14
CA ARG A 12 -11.04 -9.37 -11.03
C ARG A 12 -10.10 -9.29 -9.82
N VAL A 13 -9.48 -10.39 -9.41
CA VAL A 13 -8.53 -10.38 -8.28
C VAL A 13 -7.32 -9.50 -8.58
N ALA A 14 -6.75 -9.62 -9.79
CA ALA A 14 -5.66 -8.77 -10.25
C ALA A 14 -6.05 -7.28 -10.25
N THR A 15 -7.26 -6.95 -10.68
CA THR A 15 -7.77 -5.56 -10.65
C THR A 15 -7.84 -5.03 -9.22
N LEU A 16 -8.34 -5.83 -8.28
CA LEU A 16 -8.44 -5.44 -6.86
C LEU A 16 -7.05 -5.26 -6.24
N LEU A 17 -6.12 -6.19 -6.48
CA LEU A 17 -4.73 -6.08 -6.06
C LEU A 17 -4.07 -4.81 -6.61
N LEU A 18 -4.10 -4.63 -7.94
CA LEU A 18 -3.45 -3.51 -8.61
C LEU A 18 -4.05 -2.15 -8.21
N SER A 19 -5.36 -2.09 -7.94
CA SER A 19 -6.01 -0.86 -7.46
C SER A 19 -5.50 -0.38 -6.09
N PHE A 20 -4.83 -1.25 -5.32
CA PHE A 20 -4.16 -0.88 -4.09
C PHE A 20 -2.65 -0.73 -4.29
N VAL A 21 -2.01 -1.76 -4.85
CA VAL A 21 -0.54 -1.86 -4.93
C VAL A 21 0.07 -0.75 -5.78
N LEU A 22 -0.53 -0.41 -6.92
CA LEU A 22 -0.01 0.64 -7.81
C LEU A 22 0.03 2.02 -7.14
N PRO A 23 -1.09 2.59 -6.65
CA PRO A 23 -1.04 3.92 -6.03
C PRO A 23 -0.20 3.93 -4.75
N PHE A 24 -0.21 2.84 -3.96
CA PHE A 24 0.58 2.74 -2.73
C PHE A 24 2.08 2.83 -3.02
N LEU A 25 2.59 1.98 -3.90
CA LEU A 25 4.02 1.94 -4.22
C LEU A 25 4.47 3.14 -5.05
N TYR A 26 3.62 3.62 -5.96
CA TYR A 26 3.93 4.81 -6.77
C TYR A 26 4.21 6.01 -5.88
N LEU A 27 3.35 6.30 -4.90
CA LEU A 27 3.53 7.44 -4.00
C LEU A 27 4.77 7.29 -3.13
N LEU A 28 5.05 6.09 -2.64
CA LEU A 28 6.25 5.81 -1.85
C LEU A 28 7.55 5.95 -2.67
N ALA A 29 7.52 5.62 -3.96
CA ALA A 29 8.67 5.69 -4.86
C ALA A 29 8.80 7.03 -5.63
N SER A 30 7.77 7.86 -5.66
CA SER A 30 7.76 9.09 -6.47
C SER A 30 8.50 10.26 -5.82
N ASP A 31 9.11 11.14 -6.61
CA ASP A 31 9.70 12.38 -6.09
C ASP A 31 8.68 13.52 -5.92
N LEU A 32 7.38 13.25 -6.12
CA LEU A 32 6.32 14.27 -6.08
C LEU A 32 6.29 15.01 -4.74
N ILE A 33 6.52 14.30 -3.65
CA ILE A 33 6.46 14.88 -2.30
C ILE A 33 7.73 15.66 -1.98
N TRP A 34 8.87 15.18 -2.47
CA TRP A 34 10.13 15.92 -2.41
C TRP A 34 10.04 17.28 -3.14
N GLN A 35 9.49 17.29 -4.36
CA GLN A 35 9.34 18.53 -5.14
C GLN A 35 8.44 19.59 -4.47
N VAL A 36 7.49 19.15 -3.63
CA VAL A 36 6.66 20.05 -2.83
C VAL A 36 7.41 20.47 -1.56
N GLY A 37 8.16 19.54 -0.95
CA GLY A 37 8.91 19.76 0.27
C GLY A 37 10.13 20.67 0.13
N GLU A 38 10.80 20.67 -1.03
CA GLU A 38 11.93 21.56 -1.32
C GLU A 38 11.52 23.06 -1.27
N LYS A 39 10.22 23.35 -1.42
CA LYS A 39 9.68 24.71 -1.31
C LYS A 39 9.38 25.14 0.13
N LEU A 40 9.50 24.23 1.10
CA LEU A 40 9.30 24.54 2.52
C LEU A 40 10.57 25.19 3.09
N PRO A 41 10.43 26.23 3.92
CA PRO A 41 11.57 26.83 4.61
C PRO A 41 12.13 25.84 5.66
N GLY A 42 13.44 25.58 5.59
CA GLY A 42 14.14 24.67 6.51
C GLY A 42 14.96 23.63 5.75
N SER A 43 15.69 22.80 6.48
CA SER A 43 16.38 21.64 5.88
C SER A 43 15.46 20.43 5.97
N VAL A 44 15.33 19.73 4.84
CA VAL A 44 14.31 18.68 4.62
C VAL A 44 14.99 17.40 4.19
N GLU A 45 14.55 16.27 4.75
CA GLU A 45 15.03 14.94 4.39
C GLU A 45 13.85 14.08 3.95
N ASP A 46 14.04 13.28 2.90
CA ASP A 46 13.00 12.39 2.37
C ASP A 46 13.57 11.04 1.98
N THR A 47 13.09 10.01 2.68
CA THR A 47 13.47 8.63 2.45
C THR A 47 12.60 8.01 1.34
N ALA A 48 12.79 8.46 0.10
CA ALA A 48 12.10 7.86 -1.04
C ALA A 48 12.53 6.39 -1.24
N LEU A 49 11.59 5.54 -1.63
CA LEU A 49 11.89 4.13 -1.92
C LEU A 49 12.51 4.01 -3.32
N SER A 50 13.77 3.57 -3.40
CA SER A 50 14.41 3.32 -4.69
C SER A 50 13.92 2.00 -5.30
N LEU A 51 13.32 2.07 -6.49
CA LEU A 51 12.66 0.92 -7.15
C LEU A 51 13.51 -0.37 -7.25
N PRO A 52 14.83 -0.33 -7.54
CA PRO A 52 15.65 -1.55 -7.58
C PRO A 52 15.77 -2.24 -6.21
N SER A 53 15.89 -1.45 -5.13
CA SER A 53 15.95 -1.98 -3.76
C SER A 53 14.56 -2.30 -3.20
N ALA A 54 13.51 -1.71 -3.79
CA ALA A 54 12.12 -1.92 -3.40
C ALA A 54 11.55 -3.26 -3.85
N LEU A 55 12.12 -3.93 -4.86
CA LEU A 55 11.56 -5.16 -5.45
C LEU A 55 11.17 -6.25 -4.44
N PRO A 56 12.00 -6.60 -3.43
CA PRO A 56 11.61 -7.56 -2.39
C PRO A 56 10.39 -7.08 -1.59
N LEU A 57 10.31 -5.77 -1.37
CA LEU A 57 9.27 -5.12 -0.60
C LEU A 57 7.94 -5.06 -1.39
N ILE A 58 8.01 -4.83 -2.70
CA ILE A 58 6.88 -4.96 -3.63
C ILE A 58 6.35 -6.41 -3.61
N GLY A 59 7.25 -7.38 -3.71
CA GLY A 59 6.90 -8.81 -3.64
C GLY A 59 6.19 -9.15 -2.33
N LEU A 60 6.71 -8.65 -1.21
CA LEU A 60 6.14 -8.84 0.13
C LEU A 60 4.75 -8.21 0.28
N VAL A 61 4.55 -6.98 -0.20
CA VAL A 61 3.24 -6.30 -0.20
C VAL A 61 2.22 -7.10 -1.02
N CYS A 62 2.60 -7.53 -2.22
CA CYS A 62 1.74 -8.36 -3.07
C CYS A 62 1.40 -9.70 -2.43
N LEU A 63 2.39 -10.37 -1.83
CA LEU A 63 2.21 -11.67 -1.18
C LEU A 63 1.29 -11.54 0.04
N ALA A 64 1.53 -10.56 0.91
CA ALA A 64 0.71 -10.30 2.10
C ALA A 64 -0.74 -10.00 1.71
N TRP A 65 -0.94 -9.19 0.67
CA TRP A 65 -2.27 -8.92 0.14
C TRP A 65 -2.96 -10.20 -0.36
N LEU A 66 -2.27 -11.02 -1.17
CA LEU A 66 -2.83 -12.26 -1.72
C LEU A 66 -3.19 -13.26 -0.62
N VAL A 67 -2.28 -13.47 0.34
CA VAL A 67 -2.51 -14.37 1.48
C VAL A 67 -3.70 -13.89 2.31
N GLY A 68 -3.73 -12.59 2.65
CA GLY A 68 -4.83 -11.99 3.40
C GLY A 68 -6.18 -12.10 2.68
N PHE A 69 -6.20 -11.82 1.38
CA PHE A 69 -7.39 -11.91 0.56
C PHE A 69 -7.90 -13.36 0.48
N VAL A 70 -7.01 -14.33 0.20
CA VAL A 70 -7.38 -15.75 0.11
C VAL A 70 -7.89 -16.28 1.45
N LEU A 71 -7.24 -15.96 2.56
CA LEU A 71 -7.72 -16.35 3.90
C LEU A 71 -9.12 -15.79 4.17
N CYS A 72 -9.35 -14.51 3.89
CA CYS A 72 -10.67 -13.90 4.11
C CYS A 72 -11.74 -14.52 3.20
N ARG A 73 -11.40 -14.82 1.95
CA ARG A 73 -12.34 -15.47 1.01
C ARG A 73 -12.63 -16.92 1.39
N TYR A 74 -11.66 -17.63 1.97
CA TYR A 74 -11.86 -18.96 2.53
C TYR A 74 -12.83 -18.95 3.72
N GLN A 75 -12.74 -17.94 4.59
CA GLN A 75 -13.67 -17.71 5.70
C GLN A 75 -15.03 -17.13 5.26
N SER A 76 -15.33 -17.12 3.96
CA SER A 76 -16.58 -16.59 3.38
C SER A 76 -16.83 -15.10 3.65
N CYS A 77 -15.81 -14.30 3.99
CA CYS A 77 -15.96 -12.86 4.15
C CYS A 77 -16.43 -12.20 2.85
N PRO A 78 -17.32 -11.20 2.89
CA PRO A 78 -17.74 -10.46 1.69
C PRO A 78 -16.54 -9.94 0.88
N LEU A 79 -16.67 -9.86 -0.45
CA LEU A 79 -15.58 -9.46 -1.35
C LEU A 79 -14.92 -8.15 -0.92
N PHE A 80 -15.73 -7.15 -0.58
CA PHE A 80 -15.25 -5.84 -0.13
C PHE A 80 -14.47 -5.93 1.18
N THR A 81 -15.01 -6.66 2.17
CA THR A 81 -14.34 -6.87 3.46
C THR A 81 -13.00 -7.60 3.29
N ALA A 82 -12.98 -8.67 2.48
CA ALA A 82 -11.76 -9.41 2.20
C ALA A 82 -10.68 -8.53 1.55
N GLN A 83 -11.07 -7.64 0.65
CA GLN A 83 -10.16 -6.67 0.04
C GLN A 83 -9.62 -5.65 1.05
N GLN A 84 -10.48 -5.08 1.90
CA GLN A 84 -10.03 -4.09 2.89
C GLN A 84 -9.07 -4.70 3.92
N LEU A 85 -9.33 -5.93 4.36
CA LEU A 85 -8.42 -6.67 5.24
C LEU A 85 -7.10 -7.01 4.54
N ALA A 86 -7.15 -7.39 3.25
CA ALA A 86 -5.94 -7.61 2.46
C ALA A 86 -5.10 -6.33 2.28
N ASN A 87 -5.74 -5.18 2.03
CA ASN A 87 -5.05 -3.88 2.00
C ASN A 87 -4.37 -3.59 3.33
N LEU A 88 -5.09 -3.79 4.45
CA LEU A 88 -4.54 -3.57 5.79
C LEU A 88 -3.33 -4.46 6.07
N LEU A 89 -3.43 -5.76 5.76
CA LEU A 89 -2.32 -6.71 5.92
C LEU A 89 -1.11 -6.32 5.06
N ALA A 90 -1.34 -5.84 3.84
CA ALA A 90 -0.27 -5.39 2.96
C ALA A 90 0.45 -4.15 3.53
N VAL A 91 -0.27 -3.19 4.12
CA VAL A 91 0.34 -2.05 4.82
C VAL A 91 1.10 -2.50 6.06
N LEU A 92 0.54 -3.39 6.88
CA LEU A 92 1.21 -3.89 8.08
C LEU A 92 2.50 -4.63 7.72
N ALA A 93 2.47 -5.45 6.66
CA ALA A 93 3.64 -6.16 6.17
C ALA A 93 4.69 -5.18 5.63
N PHE A 94 4.28 -4.14 4.90
CA PHE A 94 5.17 -3.04 4.47
C PHE A 94 5.83 -2.38 5.68
N LEU A 95 5.06 -1.96 6.68
CA LEU A 95 5.56 -1.26 7.85
C LEU A 95 6.52 -2.13 8.66
N LEU A 96 6.16 -3.38 8.89
CA LEU A 96 7.01 -4.32 9.60
C LEU A 96 8.32 -4.56 8.84
N ALA A 97 8.26 -4.77 7.53
CA ALA A 97 9.45 -4.91 6.70
C ALA A 97 10.32 -3.65 6.77
N PHE A 98 9.74 -2.46 6.52
CA PHE A 98 10.43 -1.18 6.56
C PHE A 98 11.13 -0.91 7.90
N LEU A 99 10.48 -1.23 9.01
CA LEU A 99 11.06 -1.10 10.36
C LEU A 99 12.22 -2.08 10.62
N LEU A 100 12.23 -3.24 9.96
CA LEU A 100 13.22 -4.30 10.16
C LEU A 100 14.38 -4.24 9.16
N THR A 101 14.18 -3.68 7.95
CA THR A 101 15.21 -3.64 6.88
C THR A 101 16.12 -2.43 6.89
N GLN A 102 15.85 -1.34 7.63
CA GLN A 102 16.78 -0.20 7.74
C GLN A 102 18.01 -0.51 8.63
N ASP A 103 18.82 -1.50 8.24
CA ASP A 103 20.08 -1.90 8.90
C ASP A 103 19.94 -2.59 10.27
N GLY A 104 18.87 -3.35 10.49
CA GLY A 104 18.74 -4.22 11.68
C GLY A 104 18.56 -3.49 13.02
N VAL A 105 18.30 -2.17 12.99
CA VAL A 105 18.05 -1.38 14.19
C VAL A 105 16.67 -0.71 14.09
N LEU A 106 15.73 -1.19 14.90
CA LEU A 106 14.36 -0.67 15.03
C LEU A 106 14.31 0.87 15.22
N HIS A 107 15.35 1.45 15.83
CA HIS A 107 15.45 2.88 16.10
C HIS A 107 15.57 3.76 14.85
N ARG A 108 16.18 3.29 13.75
CA ARG A 108 16.27 4.09 12.50
C ARG A 108 14.95 4.13 11.74
N GLY A 109 14.26 2.99 11.63
CA GLY A 109 12.94 2.94 11.04
C GLY A 109 11.90 3.76 11.82
N LEU A 110 12.00 3.79 13.16
CA LEU A 110 11.19 4.67 14.00
C LEU A 110 11.55 6.14 13.80
N ALA A 111 12.84 6.49 13.70
CA ALA A 111 13.28 7.86 13.41
C ALA A 111 12.74 8.35 12.06
N ALA A 112 12.66 7.48 11.05
CA ALA A 112 12.06 7.78 9.75
C ALA A 112 10.54 8.04 9.82
N LEU A 113 9.86 7.69 10.92
CA LEU A 113 8.45 7.97 11.16
C LEU A 113 8.21 9.25 11.99
N VAL A 114 9.26 9.86 12.55
CA VAL A 114 9.18 11.10 13.31
C VAL A 114 9.25 12.29 12.34
N LEU A 115 8.28 13.21 12.43
CA LEU A 115 8.18 14.37 11.53
C LEU A 115 9.31 15.39 11.73
N HIS A 116 9.75 15.56 12.98
CA HIS A 116 10.79 16.50 13.38
C HIS A 116 11.86 15.78 14.23
N PRO A 117 12.83 15.09 13.60
CA PRO A 117 14.02 14.62 14.31
C PRO A 117 14.77 15.82 14.94
N GLU A 118 15.44 15.60 16.08
CA GLU A 118 16.03 16.62 16.97
C GLU A 118 17.05 17.59 16.34
N GLN A 119 17.34 17.47 15.04
CA GLN A 119 18.28 18.32 14.30
C GLN A 119 17.62 19.48 13.54
N GLY A 120 16.33 19.77 13.77
CA GLY A 120 15.61 20.84 13.05
C GLY A 120 15.31 20.51 11.58
N LEU A 121 15.52 19.24 11.19
CA LEU A 121 15.17 18.69 9.90
C LEU A 121 13.69 18.29 9.90
N THR A 122 12.98 18.58 8.81
CA THR A 122 11.61 18.04 8.62
C THR A 122 11.70 16.79 7.77
N ASN A 123 11.22 15.67 8.29
CA ASN A 123 11.16 14.41 7.57
C ASN A 123 9.80 14.28 6.86
N LEU A 124 9.82 14.15 5.54
CA LEU A 124 8.60 14.06 4.72
C LEU A 124 8.04 12.64 4.62
N PHE A 125 8.81 11.63 5.00
CA PHE A 125 8.41 10.23 4.87
C PHE A 125 7.08 9.89 5.56
N PRO A 126 6.76 10.37 6.78
CA PRO A 126 5.47 10.10 7.41
C PRO A 126 4.29 10.68 6.62
N ILE A 127 4.48 11.87 6.03
CA ILE A 127 3.46 12.53 5.20
C ILE A 127 3.25 11.72 3.91
N ARG A 128 4.35 11.30 3.28
CA ARG A 128 4.37 10.42 2.11
C ARG A 128 3.63 9.11 2.38
N LEU A 129 3.93 8.46 3.49
CA LEU A 129 3.28 7.23 3.92
C LEU A 129 1.77 7.44 4.15
N ALA A 130 1.39 8.49 4.87
CA ALA A 130 -0.02 8.79 5.14
C ALA A 130 -0.83 9.06 3.85
N LEU A 131 -0.25 9.80 2.90
CA LEU A 131 -0.84 10.04 1.59
C LEU A 131 -0.95 8.76 0.77
N ALA A 132 0.11 7.93 0.75
CA ALA A 132 0.13 6.65 0.07
C ALA A 132 -0.98 5.73 0.58
N ILE A 133 -1.14 5.61 1.90
CA ILE A 133 -2.21 4.83 2.52
C ILE A 133 -3.57 5.40 2.13
N THR A 134 -3.80 6.70 2.32
CA THR A 134 -5.11 7.32 2.08
C THR A 134 -5.58 7.15 0.64
N LEU A 135 -4.70 7.45 -0.33
CA LEU A 135 -5.03 7.33 -1.76
C LEU A 135 -5.20 5.88 -2.18
N ALA A 136 -4.33 4.96 -1.72
CA ALA A 136 -4.45 3.55 -2.05
C ALA A 136 -5.73 2.93 -1.49
N PHE A 137 -6.10 3.25 -0.23
CA PHE A 137 -7.38 2.82 0.35
C PHE A 137 -8.58 3.45 -0.34
N GLY A 138 -8.50 4.73 -0.71
CA GLY A 138 -9.58 5.42 -1.43
C GLY A 138 -9.86 4.80 -2.80
N ILE A 139 -8.81 4.60 -3.61
CA ILE A 139 -8.91 3.99 -4.95
C ILE A 139 -9.37 2.54 -4.85
N SER A 140 -8.71 1.74 -4.00
CA SER A 140 -9.04 0.33 -3.79
C SER A 140 -10.48 0.18 -3.24
N GLY A 141 -10.89 1.04 -2.31
CA GLY A 141 -12.25 1.10 -1.78
C GLY A 141 -13.28 1.39 -2.85
N LEU A 142 -13.05 2.37 -3.72
CA LEU A 142 -13.95 2.70 -4.83
C LEU A 142 -14.09 1.52 -5.81
N VAL A 143 -12.99 0.88 -6.17
CA VAL A 143 -12.98 -0.28 -7.09
C VAL A 143 -13.70 -1.46 -6.45
N GLY A 144 -13.42 -1.74 -5.18
CA GLY A 144 -14.05 -2.79 -4.39
C GLY A 144 -15.56 -2.61 -4.26
N TYR A 145 -15.97 -1.38 -3.96
CA TYR A 145 -17.37 -1.00 -3.84
C TYR A 145 -18.12 -1.20 -5.17
N ARG A 146 -17.54 -0.77 -6.29
CA ARG A 146 -18.10 -0.99 -7.62
C ARG A 146 -18.19 -2.48 -7.97
N ALA A 147 -17.17 -3.26 -7.64
CA ALA A 147 -17.16 -4.71 -7.85
C ALA A 147 -18.24 -5.43 -7.04
N MET A 148 -18.48 -4.98 -5.80
CA MET A 148 -19.56 -5.46 -4.94
C MET A 148 -20.94 -5.11 -5.50
N ARG A 149 -21.16 -3.85 -5.91
CA ARG A 149 -22.46 -3.42 -6.49
C ARG A 149 -22.82 -4.19 -7.76
N ARG A 150 -21.85 -4.42 -8.66
CA ARG A 150 -22.06 -5.19 -9.91
C ARG A 150 -22.41 -6.67 -9.67
N GLY A 151 -22.18 -7.19 -8.46
CA GLY A 151 -22.50 -8.58 -8.09
C GLY A 151 -23.86 -8.77 -7.42
N ARG A 152 -24.63 -7.70 -7.16
CA ARG A 152 -25.99 -7.82 -6.63
C ARG A 152 -27.00 -7.91 -7.79
N PRO A 153 -27.94 -8.87 -7.80
CA PRO A 153 -29.08 -8.79 -8.70
C PRO A 153 -29.86 -7.51 -8.37
N ILE A 154 -30.27 -6.79 -9.41
CA ILE A 154 -31.22 -5.68 -9.28
C ILE A 154 -32.52 -6.32 -8.79
N ALA A 155 -32.95 -5.97 -7.58
CA ALA A 155 -34.22 -6.39 -7.02
C ALA A 155 -35.38 -5.66 -7.71
#